data_AF-A0A9Q6LIG7-F1
#
_entry.id   AF-A0A9Q6LIG7-F1
#
_cell.length_a   1.000
_cell.length_b   1.000
_cell.length_c   1.000
_cell.angle_alpha   90.00
_cell.angle_beta   90.00
_cell.angle_gamma   90.00
#
_symmetry.space_group_name_H-M   'P 1'
#
loop_
_entity.id
_entity.type
_entity.pdbx_description
1 polymer ?
#
loop_
_entity_poly.entity_id
_entity_poly.type
_entity_poly.pdbx_seq_one_letter_code
_entity_poly.pdbx_strand_id
1 'polypeptide(L)'
;MIYRHLNEKDRFYIEQRLSEGDSLRSIARALGFSPSTISREIKRHTPIDFKGLYCHRLTSRCAQEKRANAKQGQAFQQISEEEKMLIHQRLSTHTSPDVISQELIREHNIQVSESTIYRYIYDDRERGGELYKNLPHSGKPYKKKVSRGDQTKIPNRVGIEQRPAIAGTVAKNLDLSRV
;
A
#
# COMPACT_ATOMS: atom_id res chain seq x y z
N MET A 1 -22.27 12.18 -8.37
CA MET A 1 -22.23 13.14 -7.24
C MET A 1 -20.85 13.15 -6.63
N ILE A 2 -20.29 14.33 -6.35
CA ILE A 2 -18.99 14.47 -5.71
C ILE A 2 -19.17 14.30 -4.21
N TYR A 3 -18.57 13.27 -3.63
CA TYR A 3 -18.60 13.02 -2.19
C TYR A 3 -17.64 13.99 -1.48
N ARG A 4 -18.20 14.93 -0.69
CA ARG A 4 -17.44 15.95 0.05
C ARG A 4 -17.50 15.66 1.55
N HIS A 5 -16.35 15.60 2.21
CA HIS A 5 -16.27 15.53 3.66
C HIS A 5 -16.32 16.93 4.30
N LEU A 6 -16.88 17.02 5.50
CA LEU A 6 -16.75 18.20 6.35
C LEU A 6 -15.28 18.43 6.70
N ASN A 7 -14.77 19.61 6.37
CA ASN A 7 -13.43 20.04 6.73
C ASN A 7 -13.43 20.81 8.07
N GLU A 8 -12.26 21.25 8.51
CA GLU A 8 -12.12 22.00 9.77
C GLU A 8 -12.89 23.33 9.77
N LYS A 9 -12.92 24.05 8.64
CA LYS A 9 -13.66 25.30 8.49
C LYS A 9 -15.17 25.08 8.56
N ASP A 10 -15.67 24.03 7.92
CA ASP A 10 -17.08 23.64 7.97
C ASP A 10 -17.49 23.34 9.43
N ARG A 11 -16.64 22.64 10.19
CA ARG A 11 -16.88 22.33 11.60
C ARG A 11 -16.83 23.56 12.50
N PHE A 12 -15.89 24.46 12.27
CA PHE A 12 -15.84 25.74 12.97
C PHE A 12 -17.11 26.56 12.74
N TYR A 13 -17.59 26.60 11.49
CA TYR A 13 -18.85 27.27 11.15
C TYR A 13 -20.06 26.64 11.86
N ILE A 14 -20.12 25.31 11.94
CA ILE A 14 -21.19 24.60 12.67
C ILE A 14 -21.18 25.00 14.16
N GLU A 15 -20.02 25.03 14.81
CA GLU A 15 -19.90 25.41 16.22
C GLU A 15 -20.36 26.84 16.46
N GLN A 16 -19.88 27.80 15.65
CA GLN A 16 -20.25 29.20 15.77
C GLN A 16 -21.76 29.42 15.57
N ARG A 17 -22.37 28.78 14.59
CA ARG A 17 -23.81 28.95 14.33
C ARG A 17 -24.68 28.28 15.40
N LEU A 18 -24.22 27.16 15.96
CA LEU A 18 -24.91 26.53 17.09
C LEU A 18 -24.88 27.41 18.35
N SER A 19 -23.79 28.13 18.61
CA SER A 19 -23.74 29.06 19.75
C SER A 19 -24.64 30.29 19.56
N GLU A 20 -24.87 30.69 18.30
CA GLU A 20 -25.82 31.74 17.91
C GLU A 20 -27.30 31.27 17.91
N GLY A 21 -27.56 29.97 18.11
CA GLY A 21 -28.91 29.41 18.20
C GLY A 21 -29.55 29.04 16.85
N ASP A 22 -28.76 28.98 15.77
CA ASP A 22 -29.27 28.65 14.45
C ASP A 22 -29.80 27.21 14.35
N SER A 23 -30.86 27.03 13.56
CA SER A 23 -31.37 25.69 13.26
C SER A 23 -30.42 24.88 12.38
N LEU A 24 -30.36 23.56 12.59
CA LEU A 24 -29.55 22.64 11.77
C LEU A 24 -29.84 22.73 10.27
N ARG A 25 -31.09 23.04 9.90
CA ARG A 25 -31.51 23.21 8.50
C ARG A 25 -30.90 24.47 7.88
N SER A 26 -30.78 25.56 8.65
CA SER A 26 -30.14 26.80 8.23
C SER A 26 -28.65 26.57 7.96
N ILE A 27 -27.97 25.96 8.94
CA ILE A 27 -26.53 25.64 8.87
C ILE A 27 -26.23 24.74 7.67
N ALA A 28 -27.04 23.70 7.46
CA ALA A 28 -26.88 22.78 6.35
C ALA A 28 -27.05 23.48 4.98
N ARG A 29 -28.03 24.39 4.86
CA ARG A 29 -28.25 25.18 3.64
C ARG A 29 -27.06 26.10 3.36
N ALA A 30 -26.50 26.76 4.38
CA ALA A 30 -25.35 27.64 4.24
C ALA A 30 -24.09 26.88 3.77
N LEU A 31 -23.87 25.67 4.26
CA LEU A 31 -22.72 24.84 3.88
C LEU A 31 -22.96 23.96 2.63
N GLY A 32 -24.18 23.96 2.08
CA GLY A 32 -24.54 23.09 0.95
C GLY A 32 -24.53 21.59 1.28
N PHE A 33 -24.82 21.22 2.53
CA PHE A 33 -24.95 19.82 2.98
C PHE A 33 -26.42 19.47 3.26
N SER A 34 -26.70 18.16 3.37
CA SER A 34 -27.99 17.71 3.88
C SER A 34 -28.08 17.99 5.40
N PRO A 35 -29.27 18.31 5.94
CA PRO A 35 -29.47 18.44 7.39
C PRO A 35 -29.07 17.18 8.17
N SER A 36 -29.23 16.01 7.56
CA SER A 36 -28.81 14.73 8.14
C SER A 36 -27.29 14.60 8.28
N THR A 37 -26.50 15.24 7.41
CA THR A 37 -25.02 15.25 7.52
C THR A 37 -24.59 16.02 8.75
N ILE A 38 -25.14 17.22 8.95
CA ILE A 38 -24.85 18.07 10.11
C ILE A 38 -25.30 17.39 11.41
N SER A 39 -26.52 16.84 11.43
CA SER A 39 -27.03 16.11 12.60
C SER A 39 -26.15 14.92 12.98
N ARG A 40 -25.70 14.12 12.01
CA ARG A 40 -24.79 12.98 12.27
C ARG A 40 -23.41 13.43 12.74
N GLU A 41 -22.89 14.55 12.24
CA GLU A 41 -21.62 15.11 12.70
C GLU A 41 -21.70 15.49 14.18
N ILE A 42 -22.72 16.26 14.55
CA ILE A 42 -22.95 16.70 15.93
C ILE A 42 -23.13 15.48 16.84
N LYS A 43 -24.02 14.55 16.49
CA LYS A 43 -24.27 13.35 17.29
C LYS A 43 -23.01 12.50 17.51
N ARG A 44 -22.10 12.42 16.53
CA ARG A 44 -20.87 11.62 16.65
C ARG A 44 -19.80 12.26 17.53
N HIS A 45 -19.79 13.59 17.61
CA HIS A 45 -18.69 14.33 18.19
C HIS A 45 -19.07 15.22 19.37
N THR A 46 -20.31 15.14 19.83
CA THR A 46 -20.75 15.70 21.10
C THR A 46 -20.71 14.60 22.17
N PRO A 47 -19.67 14.54 23.03
CA PRO A 47 -19.66 13.64 24.17
C PRO A 47 -20.71 14.07 25.20
N ILE A 48 -21.32 13.10 25.87
CA ILE A 48 -22.33 13.32 26.93
C ILE A 48 -21.72 14.17 28.06
N ASP A 49 -20.42 13.99 28.31
CA ASP A 49 -19.67 14.63 29.39
C ASP A 49 -19.52 16.15 29.22
N PHE A 50 -19.65 16.68 28.00
CA PHE A 50 -19.49 18.12 27.72
C PHE A 50 -20.82 18.87 27.72
N LYS A 51 -21.78 18.45 28.55
CA LYS A 51 -23.14 19.02 28.65
C LYS A 51 -23.89 19.09 27.30
N GLY A 52 -23.51 18.26 26.33
CA GLY A 52 -24.10 18.29 24.99
C GLY A 52 -23.58 19.42 24.07
N LEU A 53 -22.52 20.13 24.44
CA LEU A 53 -21.94 21.19 23.62
C LEU A 53 -21.03 20.61 22.53
N TYR A 54 -21.26 21.03 21.29
CA TYR A 54 -20.43 20.65 20.14
C TYR A 54 -19.12 21.44 20.16
N CYS A 55 -17.97 20.75 20.05
CA CYS A 55 -16.65 21.39 19.99
C CYS A 55 -15.90 21.04 18.71
N HIS A 56 -15.62 22.03 17.86
CA HIS A 56 -15.00 21.78 16.55
C HIS A 56 -13.53 21.32 16.65
N ARG A 57 -12.79 21.78 17.67
CA ARG A 57 -11.37 21.44 17.88
C ARG A 57 -11.20 19.98 18.24
N LEU A 58 -12.00 19.49 19.20
CA LEU A 58 -12.03 18.08 19.59
C LEU A 58 -12.49 17.20 18.42
N THR A 59 -13.54 17.62 17.72
CA THR A 59 -14.05 16.92 16.52
C THR A 59 -12.97 16.75 15.46
N SER A 60 -12.29 17.85 15.13
CA SER A 60 -11.26 17.88 14.10
C SER A 60 -10.04 17.05 14.50
N ARG A 61 -9.62 17.15 15.76
CA ARG A 61 -8.54 16.33 16.32
C ARG A 61 -8.87 14.84 16.27
N CYS A 62 -10.02 14.41 16.79
CA CYS A 62 -10.42 12.99 16.72
C CYS A 62 -10.56 12.49 15.28
N ALA A 63 -11.04 13.32 14.35
CA ALA A 63 -11.13 12.95 12.94
C ALA A 63 -9.73 12.78 12.31
N GLN A 64 -8.78 13.65 12.67
CA GLN A 64 -7.38 13.54 12.24
C GLN A 64 -6.72 12.29 12.85
N GLU A 65 -6.88 12.05 14.15
CA GLU A 65 -6.37 10.87 14.85
C GLU A 65 -6.92 9.57 14.25
N LYS A 66 -8.24 9.48 14.02
CA LYS A 66 -8.84 8.32 13.33
C LYS A 66 -8.28 8.12 11.94
N ARG A 67 -8.07 9.20 11.18
CA ARG A 67 -7.47 9.12 9.85
C ARG A 67 -6.00 8.70 9.90
N ALA A 68 -5.24 9.17 10.89
CA ALA A 68 -3.86 8.78 11.12
C ALA A 68 -3.76 7.30 11.52
N ASN A 69 -4.62 6.85 12.44
CA ASN A 69 -4.68 5.45 12.89
C ASN A 69 -5.14 4.52 11.76
N ALA A 70 -6.06 4.96 10.89
CA ALA A 70 -6.45 4.19 9.70
C ALA A 70 -5.33 4.12 8.65
N LYS A 71 -4.42 5.11 8.62
CA LYS A 71 -3.25 5.13 7.73
C LYS A 71 -2.09 4.32 8.27
N GLN A 72 -1.93 4.22 9.58
CA GLN A 72 -0.98 3.31 10.21
C GLN A 72 -1.45 1.88 9.93
N GLY A 73 -0.92 1.30 8.86
CA GLY A 73 -1.21 -0.05 8.44
C GLY A 73 -0.84 -1.06 9.51
N GLN A 74 -1.77 -1.35 10.41
CA GLN A 74 -1.63 -2.31 11.50
C GLN A 74 -1.22 -3.71 11.02
N ALA A 75 -1.41 -4.02 9.73
CA ALA A 75 -1.06 -5.31 9.16
C ALA A 75 0.44 -5.68 9.27
N PHE A 76 1.38 -4.72 9.42
CA PHE A 76 2.78 -5.10 9.75
C PHE A 76 3.09 -5.09 11.25
N GLN A 77 2.32 -4.34 12.05
CA GLN A 77 2.47 -4.37 13.52
C GLN A 77 1.94 -5.66 14.14
N GLN A 78 1.09 -6.39 13.42
CA GLN A 78 0.56 -7.70 13.81
C GLN A 78 1.48 -8.87 13.48
N ILE A 79 2.59 -8.63 12.76
CA ILE A 79 3.56 -9.67 12.40
C ILE A 79 4.41 -10.02 13.62
N SER A 80 4.53 -11.31 13.90
CA SER A 80 5.29 -11.82 15.04
C SER A 80 6.78 -11.52 14.90
N GLU A 81 7.53 -11.52 16.00
CA GLU A 81 8.99 -11.33 15.93
C GLU A 81 9.68 -12.48 15.15
N GLU A 82 9.13 -13.70 15.22
CA GLU A 82 9.63 -14.87 14.49
C GLU A 82 9.49 -14.67 12.97
N GLU A 83 8.36 -14.12 12.53
CA GLU A 83 8.11 -13.79 11.12
C GLU A 83 9.07 -12.72 10.60
N LYS A 84 9.35 -11.71 11.42
CA LYS A 84 10.34 -10.68 11.09
C LYS A 84 11.72 -11.29 10.93
N MET A 85 12.14 -12.16 11.86
CA MET A 85 13.44 -12.83 11.75
C MET A 85 13.58 -13.60 10.43
N LEU A 86 12.55 -14.33 10.02
CA LEU A 86 12.57 -15.07 8.77
C LEU A 86 12.62 -14.16 7.53
N ILE A 87 11.84 -13.07 7.53
CA ILE A 87 11.90 -12.05 6.47
C ILE A 87 13.32 -11.45 6.39
N HIS A 88 13.93 -11.12 7.52
CA HIS A 88 15.31 -10.60 7.57
C HIS A 88 16.33 -11.60 7.02
N GLN A 89 16.20 -12.87 7.41
CA GLN A 89 17.07 -13.95 6.92
C GLN A 89 16.97 -14.04 5.39
N ARG A 90 15.77 -14.06 4.82
CA ARG A 90 15.56 -14.15 3.37
C ARG A 90 15.92 -12.89 2.60
N LEU A 91 15.77 -11.72 3.22
CA LEU A 91 16.27 -10.47 2.62
C LEU A 91 17.79 -10.47 2.57
N SER A 92 18.50 -11.01 3.58
CA SER A 92 19.97 -11.06 3.57
C SER A 92 20.55 -11.90 2.43
N THR A 93 19.79 -12.86 1.90
CA THR A 93 20.15 -13.64 0.70
C THR A 93 19.74 -12.95 -0.61
N HIS A 94 19.34 -11.68 -0.57
CA HIS A 94 18.84 -10.90 -1.70
C HIS A 94 17.58 -11.49 -2.38
N THR A 95 16.74 -12.17 -1.60
CA THR A 95 15.47 -12.73 -2.12
C THR A 95 14.44 -11.63 -2.32
N SER A 96 13.67 -11.68 -3.41
CA SER A 96 12.61 -10.69 -3.68
C SER A 96 11.41 -10.87 -2.74
N PRO A 97 10.74 -9.79 -2.30
CA PRO A 97 9.58 -9.86 -1.41
C PRO A 97 8.41 -10.74 -1.87
N ASP A 98 8.18 -10.85 -3.19
CA ASP A 98 7.18 -11.78 -3.76
C ASP A 98 7.50 -13.23 -3.43
N VAL A 99 8.75 -13.65 -3.69
CA VAL A 99 9.24 -15.00 -3.36
C VAL A 99 9.17 -15.26 -1.86
N ILE A 100 9.56 -14.29 -1.02
CA ILE A 100 9.47 -14.41 0.45
C ILE A 100 8.01 -14.61 0.88
N SER A 101 7.07 -13.85 0.32
CA SER A 101 5.64 -13.99 0.59
C SER A 101 5.13 -15.40 0.27
N GLN A 102 5.51 -15.94 -0.88
CA GLN A 102 5.09 -17.29 -1.29
C GLN A 102 5.73 -18.39 -0.45
N GLU A 103 6.99 -18.23 -0.06
CA GLU A 103 7.71 -19.17 0.81
C GLU A 103 7.09 -19.20 2.22
N LEU A 104 6.79 -18.05 2.79
CA LEU A 104 6.11 -17.92 4.09
C LEU A 104 4.78 -18.67 4.12
N ILE A 105 3.99 -18.57 3.05
CA ILE A 105 2.72 -19.28 2.92
C ILE A 105 2.94 -20.79 2.85
N ARG A 106 3.94 -21.26 2.09
CA ARG A 106 4.17 -22.69 1.83
C ARG A 106 4.82 -23.43 2.99
N GLU A 107 5.85 -22.85 3.58
CA GLU A 107 6.71 -23.52 4.56
C GLU A 107 6.26 -23.27 5.99
N HIS A 108 5.68 -22.09 6.25
CA HIS A 108 5.35 -21.65 7.60
C HIS A 108 3.86 -21.41 7.84
N ASN A 109 3.02 -21.52 6.80
CA ASN A 109 1.59 -21.21 6.84
C ASN A 109 1.30 -19.77 7.31
N ILE A 110 2.20 -18.84 6.97
CA ILE A 110 2.16 -17.44 7.36
C ILE A 110 1.65 -16.61 6.19
N GLN A 111 0.54 -15.91 6.38
CA GLN A 111 -0.10 -15.11 5.34
C GLN A 111 0.37 -13.65 5.39
N VAL A 112 1.54 -13.39 4.82
CA VAL A 112 2.08 -12.03 4.66
C VAL A 112 2.19 -11.71 3.18
N SER A 113 1.51 -10.65 2.72
CA SER A 113 1.58 -10.22 1.32
C SER A 113 2.91 -9.54 0.99
N GLU A 114 3.34 -9.60 -0.28
CA GLU A 114 4.50 -8.85 -0.76
C GLU A 114 4.43 -7.35 -0.44
N SER A 115 3.23 -6.77 -0.54
CA SER A 115 2.97 -5.35 -0.28
C SER A 115 3.19 -4.99 1.19
N THR A 116 2.91 -5.94 2.07
CA THR A 116 3.12 -5.81 3.51
C THR A 116 4.63 -5.81 3.79
N ILE A 117 5.39 -6.72 3.19
CA ILE A 117 6.88 -6.75 3.27
C ILE A 117 7.49 -5.46 2.72
N TYR A 118 7.03 -4.97 1.56
CA TYR A 118 7.51 -3.70 1.02
C TYR A 118 7.23 -2.52 1.95
N ARG A 119 6.02 -2.44 2.53
CA ARG A 119 5.68 -1.38 3.48
C ARG A 119 6.62 -1.39 4.68
N TYR A 120 6.92 -2.55 5.23
CA TYR A 120 7.90 -2.66 6.33
C TYR A 120 9.29 -2.19 5.98
N ILE A 121 9.79 -2.58 4.80
CA ILE A 121 11.10 -2.14 4.33
C ILE A 121 11.13 -0.62 4.17
N TYR A 122 10.03 -0.01 3.72
CA TYR A 122 9.92 1.45 3.64
C TYR A 122 9.83 2.11 5.03
N ASP A 123 9.06 1.55 5.96
CA ASP A 123 8.95 2.03 7.33
C ASP A 123 10.30 1.92 8.09
N ASP A 124 11.09 0.88 7.82
CA ASP A 124 12.47 0.75 8.30
C ASP A 124 13.38 1.85 7.73
N ARG A 125 13.31 2.09 6.42
CA ARG A 125 14.07 3.14 5.74
C ARG A 125 13.71 4.54 6.26
N GLU A 126 12.45 4.84 6.51
CA GLU A 126 12.02 6.12 7.09
C GLU A 126 12.57 6.34 8.51
N ARG A 127 12.80 5.25 9.25
CA ARG A 127 13.44 5.27 10.58
C ARG A 127 14.97 5.24 10.51
N GLY A 128 15.57 5.30 9.32
CA GLY A 128 17.02 5.30 9.11
C GLY A 128 17.65 3.91 8.99
N GLY A 129 16.84 2.85 8.87
CA GLY A 129 17.31 1.49 8.65
C GLY A 129 17.78 1.22 7.22
N GLU A 130 18.41 0.06 7.03
CA GLU A 130 19.12 -0.29 5.79
C GLU A 130 18.54 -1.49 5.05
N LEU A 131 17.39 -2.03 5.48
CA LEU A 131 16.82 -3.25 4.88
C LEU A 131 16.56 -3.14 3.38
N TYR A 132 16.25 -1.94 2.91
CA TYR A 132 16.01 -1.69 1.49
C TYR A 132 17.24 -1.98 0.62
N LYS A 133 18.47 -1.93 1.16
CA LYS A 133 19.70 -2.23 0.43
C LYS A 133 19.78 -3.70 0.02
N ASN A 134 19.19 -4.57 0.82
CA ASN A 134 19.17 -6.02 0.62
C ASN A 134 18.17 -6.46 -0.45
N LEU A 135 17.29 -5.58 -0.92
CA LEU A 135 16.45 -5.86 -2.08
C LEU A 135 17.31 -6.09 -3.35
N PRO A 136 16.86 -6.93 -4.30
CA PRO A 136 17.61 -7.22 -5.53
C PRO A 136 18.07 -5.99 -6.33
N HIS A 137 17.37 -4.86 -6.20
CA HIS A 137 17.69 -3.59 -6.87
C HIS A 137 17.91 -2.45 -5.87
N SER A 138 18.16 -2.77 -4.60
CA SER A 138 18.31 -1.83 -3.49
C SER A 138 17.17 -0.79 -3.41
N GLY A 139 15.93 -1.22 -3.69
CA GLY A 139 14.75 -0.35 -3.72
C GLY A 139 14.69 0.65 -4.88
N LYS A 140 15.58 0.56 -5.88
CA LYS A 140 15.50 1.41 -7.08
C LYS A 140 14.31 0.97 -7.93
N PRO A 141 13.45 1.91 -8.37
CA PRO A 141 12.35 1.57 -9.26
C PRO A 141 12.91 1.03 -10.59
N TYR A 142 12.25 0.01 -11.13
CA TYR A 142 12.59 -0.46 -12.47
C TYR A 142 12.36 0.68 -13.47
N LYS A 143 13.39 1.01 -14.26
CA LYS A 143 13.25 2.01 -15.33
C LYS A 143 12.26 1.46 -16.34
N LYS A 144 11.04 2.03 -16.39
CA LYS A 144 10.08 1.74 -17.46
C LYS A 144 10.78 2.03 -18.77
N LYS A 145 10.88 1.02 -19.64
CA LYS A 145 11.36 1.24 -21.01
C LYS A 145 10.35 2.17 -21.67
N VAL A 146 10.74 3.42 -21.91
CA VAL A 146 10.03 4.31 -22.84
C VAL A 146 9.90 3.53 -24.13
N SER A 147 8.74 3.59 -24.80
CA SER A 147 8.56 2.87 -26.07
C SER A 147 9.69 3.29 -27.00
N ARG A 148 10.68 2.41 -27.17
CA ARG A 148 11.69 2.61 -28.19
C ARG A 148 10.89 2.59 -29.49
N GLY A 149 10.84 3.72 -30.20
CA GLY A 149 10.49 3.72 -31.62
C GLY A 149 11.29 2.64 -32.33
N ASP A 150 10.72 2.14 -33.44
CA ASP A 150 11.13 0.95 -34.19
C ASP A 150 12.47 0.36 -33.75
N GLN A 151 12.39 -0.63 -32.84
CA GLN A 151 13.57 -1.45 -32.56
C GLN A 151 13.93 -2.12 -33.88
N THR A 152 15.05 -1.70 -34.47
CA THR A 152 15.60 -2.32 -35.66
C THR A 152 15.71 -3.81 -35.37
N LYS A 153 14.92 -4.62 -36.09
CA LYS A 153 15.02 -6.09 -36.04
C LYS A 153 16.48 -6.45 -36.30
N ILE A 154 17.02 -7.41 -35.55
CA ILE A 154 18.41 -7.88 -35.69
C ILE A 154 18.73 -8.00 -37.19
N PRO A 155 19.72 -7.24 -37.71
CA PRO A 155 20.08 -7.31 -39.11
C PRO A 155 20.38 -8.77 -39.46
N ASN A 156 19.79 -9.27 -40.55
CA ASN A 156 19.94 -10.66 -40.99
C ASN A 156 19.39 -11.70 -40.00
N ARG A 157 18.23 -11.43 -39.36
CA ARG A 157 17.49 -12.47 -38.63
C ARG A 157 17.18 -13.65 -39.56
N VAL A 158 17.89 -14.76 -39.34
CA VAL A 158 17.61 -16.07 -39.93
C VAL A 158 16.36 -16.64 -39.26
N GLY A 159 15.35 -16.99 -40.06
CA GLY A 159 14.12 -17.61 -39.58
C GLY A 159 14.37 -19.01 -39.03
N ILE A 160 13.48 -19.51 -38.17
CA ILE A 160 13.60 -20.88 -37.66
C ILE A 160 13.52 -21.92 -38.79
N GLU A 161 12.82 -21.57 -39.88
CA GLU A 161 12.73 -22.32 -41.13
C GLU A 161 14.09 -22.54 -41.82
N GLN A 162 15.07 -21.67 -41.59
CA GLN A 162 16.42 -21.76 -42.18
C GLN A 162 17.41 -22.50 -41.26
N ARG A 163 16.95 -23.05 -40.13
CA ARG A 163 17.81 -23.82 -39.23
C ARG A 163 18.25 -25.12 -39.92
N PRO A 164 19.56 -25.42 -40.01
CA PRO A 164 20.02 -26.66 -40.62
C PRO A 164 19.50 -27.88 -39.85
N ALA A 165 19.05 -28.91 -40.57
CA ALA A 165 18.44 -30.13 -40.02
C ALA A 165 19.31 -30.83 -38.95
N ILE A 166 20.64 -30.65 -39.03
CA ILE A 166 21.63 -31.20 -38.10
C ILE A 166 21.36 -30.76 -36.65
N ALA A 167 20.77 -29.58 -36.44
CA ALA A 167 20.51 -29.03 -35.11
C ALA A 167 19.27 -29.62 -34.40
N GLY A 168 18.49 -30.48 -35.06
CA GLY A 168 17.38 -31.24 -34.48
C GLY A 168 17.76 -32.65 -34.03
N THR A 169 18.93 -33.13 -34.42
CA THR A 169 19.45 -34.44 -34.03
C THR A 169 20.21 -34.27 -32.73
N VAL A 170 19.52 -34.43 -31.60
CA VAL A 170 20.24 -34.76 -30.35
C VAL A 170 20.91 -36.10 -30.61
N ALA A 171 22.21 -36.09 -30.89
CA ALA A 171 23.02 -37.28 -30.92
C ALA A 171 22.86 -37.95 -29.55
N LYS A 172 22.10 -39.06 -29.51
CA LYS A 172 22.17 -39.99 -28.40
C LYS A 172 23.58 -40.56 -28.44
N ASN A 173 24.50 -39.97 -27.68
CA ASN A 173 25.77 -40.59 -27.38
C ASN A 173 25.47 -41.87 -26.60
N LEU A 174 25.31 -42.97 -27.33
CA LEU A 174 25.28 -44.31 -26.77
C LEU A 174 26.74 -44.66 -26.49
N ASP A 175 27.17 -44.40 -25.26
CA ASP A 175 28.51 -44.73 -24.77
C ASP A 175 28.62 -46.25 -24.61
N LEU A 176 28.98 -46.93 -25.70
CA LEU A 176 29.30 -48.36 -25.73
C LEU A 176 30.82 -48.55 -25.63
N SER A 177 31.41 -48.16 -24.50
CA SER A 177 32.72 -48.68 -24.11
C SER A 177 32.94 -48.61 -22.60
N ARG A 178 32.43 -49.61 -21.89
CA ARG A 178 33.07 -50.17 -20.70
C ARG A 178 33.03 -51.69 -20.81
N VAL A 179 34.12 -52.24 -21.37
CA VAL A 179 34.61 -53.58 -21.06
C VAL A 179 35.37 -53.48 -19.74
#